data_AF-A0A9D8FB17-F1
#
_entry.id   AF-A0A9D8FB17-F1
#
_cell.length_a   1.000
_cell.length_b   1.000
_cell.length_c   1.000
_cell.angle_alpha   90.00
_cell.angle_beta   90.00
_cell.angle_gamma   90.00
#
_symmetry.space_group_name_H-M   'P 1'
#
loop_
_entity.id
_entity.type
_entity.pdbx_description
1 polymer ?
#
loop_
_entity_poly.entity_id
_entity_poly.type
_entity_poly.pdbx_seq_one_letter_code
_entity_poly.pdbx_strand_id
1 'polypeptide(L)' 'MVDAAGKYSYPLHIKEKIFGAVWKAFKPWHNKVFFYFCMEDKQLWNSVMKMCYNSNDEFEDALFSSVSGKIKTLE' A
#
# COMPACT_ATOMS: atom_id res chain seq x y z
N MET A 1 -2.60 10.04 -19.86
CA MET A 1 -1.81 10.27 -18.62
C MET A 1 -2.33 11.52 -17.95
N VAL A 2 -2.14 11.66 -16.64
CA VAL A 2 -2.58 12.83 -15.86
C VAL A 2 -1.38 13.47 -15.18
N ASP A 3 -1.47 14.76 -14.88
CA ASP A 3 -0.47 15.44 -14.06
C ASP A 3 -0.46 14.83 -12.65
N ALA A 4 0.73 14.59 -12.14
CA ALA A 4 0.99 14.14 -10.79
C ALA A 4 2.21 14.90 -10.26
N ALA A 5 1.96 16.07 -9.66
CA ALA A 5 2.98 16.95 -9.10
C ALA A 5 4.05 17.36 -10.15
N GLY A 6 3.61 17.77 -11.34
CA GLY A 6 4.50 18.20 -12.42
C GLY A 6 5.16 17.06 -13.21
N LYS A 7 4.71 15.82 -12.99
CA LYS A 7 5.10 14.62 -13.76
C LYS A 7 3.88 13.97 -14.40
N TYR A 8 4.12 13.05 -15.33
CA TYR A 8 3.06 12.24 -15.91
C TYR A 8 2.86 10.94 -15.13
N SER A 9 1.62 10.65 -14.78
CA SER A 9 1.23 9.38 -14.19
C SER A 9 0.03 8.78 -14.91
N TYR A 10 -0.25 7.50 -14.62
CA TYR A 10 -1.44 6.84 -15.11
C TYR A 10 -2.70 7.43 -14.46
N PRO A 11 -3.81 7.58 -15.21
CA PRO A 11 -5.09 7.93 -14.62
C PRO A 11 -5.50 6.91 -13.54
N LEU A 12 -6.29 7.33 -12.56
CA LEU A 12 -6.70 6.50 -11.42
C LEU A 12 -7.22 5.11 -11.84
N HIS A 13 -8.14 5.05 -12.81
CA HIS A 13 -8.72 3.78 -13.27
C HIS A 13 -7.70 2.78 -13.86
N ILE A 14 -6.56 3.26 -14.40
CA ILE A 14 -5.48 2.40 -14.86
C ILE A 14 -4.65 1.93 -13.67
N LYS A 15 -4.36 2.83 -12.71
CA LYS A 15 -3.68 2.46 -11.47
C LYS A 15 -4.48 1.39 -10.70
N GLU A 16 -5.79 1.55 -10.57
CA GLU A 16 -6.65 0.56 -9.91
C GLU A 16 -6.55 -0.83 -10.57
N LYS A 17 -6.50 -0.89 -11.91
CA LYS A 17 -6.30 -2.16 -12.63
C LYS A 17 -4.94 -2.77 -12.35
N ILE A 18 -3.87 -1.97 -12.43
CA ILE A 18 -2.49 -2.45 -12.21
C ILE A 18 -2.30 -2.91 -10.77
N PHE A 19 -2.56 -2.03 -9.81
CA PHE A 19 -2.38 -2.31 -8.39
C PHE A 19 -3.36 -3.38 -7.90
N GLY A 20 -4.59 -3.40 -8.40
CA GLY A 20 -5.57 -4.45 -8.11
C GLY A 20 -5.15 -5.83 -8.62
N ALA A 21 -4.54 -5.90 -9.82
CA ALA A 21 -4.00 -7.15 -10.35
C ALA A 21 -2.82 -7.65 -9.50
N VAL A 22 -1.89 -6.76 -9.17
CA VAL A 22 -0.74 -7.06 -8.30
C VAL A 22 -1.23 -7.51 -6.91
N TRP A 23 -2.14 -6.78 -6.29
CA TRP A 23 -2.71 -7.12 -4.97
C TRP A 23 -3.31 -8.53 -4.95
N LYS A 24 -4.06 -8.90 -5.99
CA LYS A 24 -4.62 -10.25 -6.14
C LYS A 24 -3.53 -11.31 -6.34
N ALA A 25 -2.52 -11.03 -7.16
CA ALA A 25 -1.41 -11.95 -7.40
C ALA A 25 -0.62 -12.25 -6.12
N PHE A 26 -0.46 -11.24 -5.26
CA PHE A 26 0.23 -11.37 -3.97
C PHE A 26 -0.66 -11.86 -2.81
N LYS A 27 -1.85 -12.40 -3.09
CA LYS A 27 -2.72 -12.99 -2.05
C LYS A 27 -2.01 -13.95 -1.08
N PRO A 28 -1.08 -14.83 -1.50
CA PRO A 28 -0.35 -15.71 -0.58
C PRO A 28 0.58 -15.00 0.42
N TRP A 29 0.89 -13.73 0.17
CA TRP A 29 1.77 -12.87 0.97
C TRP A 29 1.01 -11.91 1.88
N HIS A 30 -0.31 -11.80 1.71
CA HIS A 30 -1.17 -11.03 2.61
C HIS A 30 -0.94 -11.52 4.04
N ASN A 31 -0.75 -10.58 4.98
CA ASN A 31 -0.43 -10.82 6.39
C ASN A 31 0.96 -11.40 6.69
N LYS A 32 1.82 -11.63 5.68
CA LYS A 32 3.22 -12.07 5.89
C LYS A 32 4.22 -10.94 5.71
N VAL A 33 3.86 -9.96 4.90
CA VAL A 33 4.67 -8.77 4.61
C VAL A 33 3.80 -7.53 4.75
N PHE A 34 4.45 -6.41 5.00
CA PHE A 34 3.81 -5.11 5.03
C PHE A 34 3.76 -4.55 3.60
N PHE A 35 2.58 -4.18 3.13
CA PHE A 35 2.40 -3.58 1.81
C PHE A 35 2.31 -2.06 1.93
N TYR A 36 3.05 -1.37 1.06
CA TYR A 36 3.10 0.09 1.04
C TYR A 36 2.98 0.61 -0.39
N PHE A 37 1.95 1.41 -0.68
CA PHE A 37 1.87 2.18 -1.93
C PHE A 37 2.48 3.55 -1.72
N CYS A 38 3.75 3.70 -2.13
CA CYS A 38 4.53 4.91 -1.93
C CYS A 38 3.90 6.13 -2.60
N MET A 39 3.56 7.16 -1.80
CA MET A 39 3.00 8.43 -2.26
C MET A 39 1.76 8.32 -3.18
N GLU A 40 1.03 7.20 -3.09
CA GLU A 40 -0.20 7.00 -3.87
C GLU A 40 -1.44 7.54 -3.14
N ASP A 41 -2.44 7.92 -3.92
CA ASP A 41 -3.66 8.56 -3.41
C ASP A 41 -4.49 7.64 -2.50
N LYS A 42 -5.07 8.21 -1.43
CA LYS A 42 -5.94 7.49 -0.48
C LYS A 42 -7.10 6.75 -1.17
N GLN A 43 -7.61 7.28 -2.28
CA GLN A 43 -8.64 6.63 -3.10
C GLN A 43 -8.13 5.32 -3.70
N LEU A 44 -6.87 5.27 -4.18
CA LEU A 44 -6.27 4.05 -4.72
C LEU A 44 -6.09 2.99 -3.63
N TRP A 45 -5.59 3.40 -2.47
CA TRP A 45 -5.48 2.54 -1.28
C TRP A 45 -6.82 1.89 -0.92
N ASN A 46 -7.87 2.70 -0.77
CA ASN A 46 -9.22 2.23 -0.47
C ASN A 46 -9.82 1.37 -1.60
N SER A 47 -9.55 1.69 -2.86
CA SER A 47 -10.06 0.93 -4.00
C SER A 47 -9.46 -0.48 -4.04
N VAL A 48 -8.14 -0.60 -3.84
CA VAL A 48 -7.38 -1.84 -4.00
C VAL A 48 -7.35 -2.69 -2.74
N MET A 49 -7.02 -2.10 -1.59
CA MET A 49 -6.84 -2.82 -0.32
C MET A 49 -8.04 -2.71 0.62
N LYS A 50 -9.02 -1.83 0.32
CA LYS A 50 -10.15 -1.50 1.23
C LYS A 50 -9.69 -0.94 2.59
N MET A 51 -8.49 -0.38 2.64
CA MET A 51 -7.92 0.28 3.80
C MET A 51 -7.08 1.48 3.37
N CYS A 52 -6.97 2.46 4.26
CA CYS A 52 -6.06 3.59 4.15
C CYS A 52 -5.82 4.14 5.56
N TYR A 53 -4.59 4.56 5.83
CA TYR A 53 -4.23 5.19 7.10
C TYR A 53 -4.69 6.65 7.13
N ASN A 54 -5.11 7.14 8.30
CA ASN A 54 -5.64 8.49 8.45
C ASN A 54 -4.51 9.51 8.64
N SER A 55 -3.44 9.12 9.33
CA SER A 55 -2.23 9.92 9.59
C SER A 55 -0.95 9.14 9.26
N ASN A 56 0.17 9.86 9.18
CA ASN A 56 1.49 9.22 9.06
C ASN A 56 1.83 8.42 10.31
N ASP A 57 1.50 8.93 11.51
CA ASP A 57 1.74 8.23 12.77
C ASP A 57 1.08 6.83 12.78
N GLU A 58 -0.18 6.74 12.33
CA GLU A 58 -0.90 5.46 12.24
C GLU A 58 -0.22 4.48 11.27
N PHE A 59 0.30 5.00 10.16
CA PHE A 59 1.06 4.22 9.19
C PHE A 59 2.40 3.74 9.77
N GLU A 60 3.14 4.61 10.44
CA GLU A 60 4.43 4.31 11.06
C GLU A 60 4.29 3.28 12.17
N ASP A 61 3.27 3.40 13.02
CA ASP A 61 2.94 2.44 14.07
C ASP A 61 2.63 1.05 13.49
N ALA A 62 1.83 1.00 12.42
CA ALA A 62 1.49 -0.26 11.74
C ALA A 62 2.71 -0.90 11.07
N LEU A 63 3.55 -0.10 10.42
CA LEU A 63 4.81 -0.55 9.82
C LEU A 63 5.74 -1.10 10.90
N PHE A 64 5.97 -0.34 11.98
CA PHE A 64 6.84 -0.71 13.08
C PHE A 64 6.38 -2.00 13.74
N SER A 65 5.08 -2.14 13.99
CA SER A 65 4.49 -3.36 14.55
C SER A 65 4.72 -4.58 13.64
N SER A 66 4.55 -4.41 12.32
CA SER A 66 4.75 -5.49 11.35
C SER A 66 6.20 -5.96 11.26
N VAL A 67 7.19 -5.05 11.36
CA VAL A 67 8.60 -5.41 11.25
C VAL A 67 9.19 -5.89 12.58
N SER A 68 8.85 -5.24 13.70
CA SER A 68 9.36 -5.60 15.03
C SER A 68 8.88 -6.99 15.48
N GLY A 69 7.66 -7.39 15.13
CA GLY A 69 7.16 -8.74 15.40
C GLY A 69 8.02 -9.84 14.77
N LYS A 70 8.64 -9.58 13.61
CA LYS A 70 9.54 -10.53 12.95
C LYS A 70 10.88 -10.66 13.67
N ILE A 71 11.37 -9.57 14.26
CA ILE A 71 12.62 -9.55 15.01
C ILE A 71 12.48 -10.39 16.29
N LYS A 72 11.36 -10.23 17.01
CA LYS A 72 11.11 -10.96 18.27
C LYS A 72 10.89 -12.47 18.11
N THR A 73 10.60 -12.94 16.89
CA THR A 73 10.39 -14.37 16.60
C THR A 73 11.72 -15.11 16.34
N LEU A 74 12.85 -14.38 16.35
CA LEU A 74 14.20 -14.93 16.14
C LEU A 74 14.97 -15.16 17.47
N GLU A 75 14.39 -14.78 18.62
CA GLU A 75 14.88 -15.06 19.98
C GLU A 75 14.17 -16.29 20.55
#